data_AF-A0A8J7PAQ7-F1
#
_entry.id   AF-A0A8J7PAQ7-F1
#
_cell.length_a   1.000
_cell.length_b   1.000
_cell.length_c   1.000
_cell.angle_alpha   90.00
_cell.angle_beta   90.00
_cell.angle_gamma   90.00
#
_symmetry.space_group_name_H-M   'P 1'
#
loop_
_entity.id
_entity.type
_entity.pdbx_description
1 polymer ?
#
loop_
_entity_poly.entity_id
_entity_poly.type
_entity_poly.pdbx_seq_one_letter_code
_entity_poly.pdbx_strand_id
1 'polypeptide(L)'
;MPPAVEPGADEALIEILDDCLPASLHLAAWQACQESRWQFGHGSARTSPARFWKMDLDGHPVFDEIWRQLRARCEALAGHKLRVVRQYANGHTFGLGGALHRDDGRSGTFTLLFYPHPEWKLEWEGETVFHRADGEIALASRVVPNRAVFFDSRIFHAGRAPSRHCPELRVTVAFKLEREAATPNTAAAPALRELRSDGIHRVYAASVPASAIAPVIAERLAAIGATVRLPGFAPGQIPPALLEERYGRQARADALKSLAAALTRTALPDGSVASACRLIAGADEGDMEVEIDANHLPSLPMPDFAASPIIRLQPSAEAREQVPAAGDFVRQHLRTQVLDRLDGYAIALFPLQVDHEINIIRASLPAAADIADATLREIAERRLRLGLVIGEMARRLGIRAADTAALENAVIDHFLSAARTEDRPVDAAVLRAMMA
;
A
#
# COMPACT_ATOMS: atom_id res chain seq x y z
N MET A 1 41.51 34.25 1.07
CA MET A 1 40.07 34.57 0.88
C MET A 1 39.29 33.31 1.19
N PRO A 2 38.27 33.35 2.07
CA PRO A 2 37.37 32.22 2.20
C PRO A 2 36.63 32.04 0.86
N PRO A 3 36.32 30.80 0.45
CA PRO A 3 35.59 30.57 -0.78
C PRO A 3 34.20 31.22 -0.69
N ALA A 4 33.75 31.77 -1.80
CA ALA A 4 32.45 32.43 -1.91
C ALA A 4 31.34 31.48 -1.45
N VAL A 5 30.62 31.90 -0.42
CA VAL A 5 29.37 31.27 0.02
C VAL A 5 28.35 31.57 -1.07
N GLU A 6 27.87 30.54 -1.77
CA GLU A 6 26.74 30.69 -2.66
C GLU A 6 25.53 31.23 -1.87
N PRO A 7 24.82 32.24 -2.38
CA PRO A 7 23.68 32.82 -1.69
C PRO A 7 22.50 31.83 -1.70
N GLY A 8 22.23 31.20 -0.56
CA GLY A 8 21.05 30.34 -0.38
C GLY A 8 20.92 29.60 0.96
N ALA A 9 21.74 29.91 1.97
CA ALA A 9 21.75 29.16 3.24
C ALA A 9 20.83 29.73 4.35
N ASP A 10 20.18 30.88 4.14
CA ASP A 10 19.53 31.65 5.21
C ASP A 10 18.03 31.36 5.45
N GLU A 11 17.41 30.42 4.74
CA GLU A 11 16.06 29.91 5.08
C GLU A 11 16.01 28.39 4.99
N ALA A 12 16.83 27.71 5.79
CA ALA A 12 16.74 26.26 5.91
C ALA A 12 15.40 25.89 6.60
N LEU A 13 14.60 25.06 5.93
CA LEU A 13 13.25 24.69 6.38
C LEU A 13 13.27 24.02 7.77
N ILE A 14 12.58 24.64 8.73
CA ILE A 14 12.23 24.07 10.04
C ILE A 14 10.78 24.45 10.33
N GLU A 15 9.89 23.47 10.43
CA GLU A 15 8.47 23.69 10.66
C GLU A 15 7.96 22.86 11.84
N ILE A 16 7.22 23.50 12.74
CA ILE A 16 6.56 22.85 13.88
C ILE A 16 5.14 22.46 13.49
N LEU A 17 4.81 21.18 13.67
CA LEU A 17 3.50 20.61 13.43
C LEU A 17 2.88 20.23 14.78
N ASP A 18 2.11 21.14 15.37
CA ASP A 18 1.33 20.86 16.59
C ASP A 18 0.05 20.08 16.28
N ASP A 19 -0.40 19.30 17.26
CA ASP A 19 -1.59 18.44 17.20
C ASP A 19 -1.69 17.64 15.90
N CYS A 20 -0.57 17.07 15.48
CA CYS A 20 -0.40 16.62 14.10
C CYS A 20 -1.11 15.30 13.80
N LEU A 21 -1.55 14.55 14.81
CA LEU A 21 -2.24 13.26 14.65
C LEU A 21 -3.58 13.21 15.42
N PRO A 22 -4.55 12.41 14.97
CA PRO A 22 -5.71 12.03 15.77
C PRO A 22 -5.30 11.37 17.09
N ALA A 23 -6.05 11.63 18.16
CA ALA A 23 -5.75 11.15 19.50
C ALA A 23 -5.58 9.61 19.58
N SER A 24 -6.35 8.85 18.81
CA SER A 24 -6.25 7.39 18.74
C SER A 24 -4.93 6.91 18.14
N LEU A 25 -4.45 7.57 17.08
CA LEU A 25 -3.19 7.23 16.44
C LEU A 25 -1.99 7.68 17.29
N HIS A 26 -2.08 8.84 17.94
CA HIS A 26 -1.08 9.29 18.90
C HIS A 26 -0.93 8.31 20.07
N LEU A 27 -2.06 7.84 20.64
CA LEU A 27 -2.04 6.84 21.71
C LEU A 27 -1.42 5.51 21.24
N ALA A 28 -1.78 5.05 20.04
CA ALA A 28 -1.20 3.83 19.46
C ALA A 28 0.32 3.97 19.25
N ALA A 29 0.80 5.15 18.85
CA ALA A 29 2.22 5.44 18.70
C ALA A 29 2.97 5.32 20.03
N TRP A 30 2.39 5.88 21.09
CA TRP A 30 2.95 5.76 22.45
C TRP A 30 3.00 4.31 22.90
N GLN A 31 1.91 3.56 22.75
CA GLN A 31 1.84 2.14 23.12
C GLN A 31 2.91 1.30 22.40
N ALA A 32 3.14 1.54 21.11
CA ALA A 32 4.19 0.87 20.35
C ALA A 32 5.60 1.20 20.89
N CYS A 33 5.84 2.42 21.36
CA CYS A 33 7.11 2.80 21.98
C CYS A 33 7.36 2.13 23.35
N GLN A 34 6.32 1.60 24.00
CA GLN A 34 6.44 0.88 25.28
C GLN A 34 6.78 -0.61 25.10
N GLU A 35 6.86 -1.12 23.87
CA GLU A 35 7.24 -2.50 23.60
C GLU A 35 8.72 -2.77 23.93
N SER A 36 9.03 -4.02 24.29
CA SER A 36 10.38 -4.49 24.64
C SER A 36 11.28 -4.69 23.41
N ARG A 37 11.50 -3.64 22.62
CA ARG A 37 12.31 -3.65 21.38
C ARG A 37 13.51 -2.70 21.42
N TRP A 38 13.74 -2.05 22.56
CA TRP A 38 14.81 -1.09 22.76
C TRP A 38 16.19 -1.75 22.88
N GLN A 39 17.18 -1.15 22.22
CA GLN A 39 18.58 -1.55 22.29
C GLN A 39 19.44 -0.35 22.70
N PHE A 40 20.36 -0.54 23.64
CA PHE A 40 21.33 0.48 24.03
C PHE A 40 22.61 0.38 23.20
N GLY A 41 23.19 1.52 22.81
CA GLY A 41 24.46 1.58 22.06
C GLY A 41 24.39 2.40 20.76
N HIS A 42 23.24 2.99 20.44
CA HIS A 42 23.12 3.91 19.32
C HIS A 42 23.81 5.24 19.64
N GLY A 43 24.25 5.98 18.62
CA GLY A 43 24.90 7.27 18.77
C GLY A 43 24.62 8.16 17.56
N SER A 44 24.67 9.48 17.75
CA SER A 44 24.35 10.47 16.70
C SER A 44 25.29 10.38 15.49
N ALA A 45 26.52 9.91 15.69
CA ALA A 45 27.46 9.55 14.65
C ALA A 45 28.21 8.26 15.05
N ARG A 46 28.83 7.59 14.06
CA ARG A 46 29.60 6.35 14.30
C ARG A 46 30.70 6.53 15.37
N THR A 47 31.27 7.73 15.44
CA THR A 47 32.33 8.13 16.37
C THR A 47 31.82 8.80 17.65
N SER A 48 30.50 8.96 17.84
CA SER A 48 29.96 9.64 19.02
C SER A 48 30.27 8.86 20.30
N PRO A 49 30.83 9.51 21.33
CA PRO A 49 31.09 8.87 22.61
C PRO A 49 29.79 8.68 23.42
N ALA A 50 28.81 9.58 23.25
CA ALA A 50 27.51 9.47 23.90
C ALA A 50 26.67 8.39 23.22
N ARG A 51 26.24 7.40 24.01
CA ARG A 51 25.37 6.30 23.58
C ARG A 51 23.99 6.44 24.21
N PHE A 52 22.96 6.10 23.46
CA PHE A 52 21.57 6.17 23.89
C PHE A 52 20.75 5.00 23.33
N TRP A 53 19.47 4.93 23.72
CA TRP A 53 18.56 3.86 23.34
C TRP A 53 18.00 4.07 21.94
N LYS A 54 17.85 2.99 21.18
CA LYS A 54 17.19 2.98 19.87
C LYS A 54 16.17 1.85 19.80
N MET A 55 15.03 2.10 19.16
CA MET A 55 14.09 1.09 18.70
C MET A 55 13.93 1.20 17.19
N ASP A 56 14.07 0.09 16.47
CA ASP A 56 13.80 0.03 15.03
C ASP A 56 12.29 -0.05 14.77
N LEU A 57 11.77 0.80 13.88
CA LEU A 57 10.35 0.93 13.57
C LEU A 57 10.04 0.68 12.09
N ASP A 58 11.02 0.26 11.28
CA ASP A 58 10.80 0.00 9.85
C ASP A 58 9.71 -1.08 9.66
N GLY A 59 8.71 -0.77 8.81
CA GLY A 59 7.56 -1.65 8.52
C GLY A 59 6.54 -1.79 9.65
N HIS A 60 6.61 -0.97 10.70
CA HIS A 60 5.64 -1.02 11.79
C HIS A 60 4.33 -0.30 11.41
N PRO A 61 3.16 -0.97 11.46
CA PRO A 61 1.90 -0.44 10.90
C PRO A 61 1.47 0.93 11.45
N VAL A 62 1.71 1.17 12.74
CA VAL A 62 1.36 2.46 13.38
C VAL A 62 2.21 3.61 12.82
N PHE A 63 3.50 3.37 12.57
CA PHE A 63 4.40 4.42 12.09
C PHE A 63 4.25 4.65 10.59
N ASP A 64 3.95 3.60 9.82
CA ASP A 64 3.55 3.71 8.41
C ASP A 64 2.26 4.55 8.27
N GLU A 65 1.31 4.35 9.18
CA GLU A 65 0.07 5.13 9.26
C GLU A 65 0.32 6.61 9.62
N ILE A 66 1.20 6.89 10.59
CA ILE A 66 1.62 8.25 10.94
C ILE A 66 2.21 8.96 9.72
N TRP A 67 3.11 8.30 8.99
CA TRP A 67 3.65 8.86 7.76
C TRP A 67 2.55 9.12 6.74
N ARG A 68 1.62 8.18 6.53
CA ARG A 68 0.49 8.36 5.60
C ARG A 68 -0.33 9.62 5.89
N GLN A 69 -0.55 9.96 7.16
CA GLN A 69 -1.29 11.16 7.55
C GLN A 69 -0.48 12.45 7.37
N LEU A 70 0.81 12.42 7.71
CA LEU A 70 1.67 13.62 7.67
C LEU A 70 2.30 13.87 6.30
N ARG A 71 2.28 12.89 5.39
CA ARG A 71 2.92 12.93 4.08
C ARG A 71 2.55 14.17 3.28
N ALA A 72 1.25 14.43 3.10
CA ALA A 72 0.80 15.55 2.26
C ALA A 72 1.29 16.90 2.78
N ARG A 73 1.29 17.10 4.11
CA ARG A 73 1.79 18.33 4.74
C ARG A 73 3.31 18.45 4.60
N CYS A 74 4.05 17.36 4.80
CA CYS A 74 5.50 17.34 4.63
C CYS A 74 5.92 17.58 3.18
N GLU A 75 5.23 16.97 2.21
CA GLU A 75 5.49 17.17 0.77
C GLU A 75 5.17 18.60 0.33
N ALA A 76 4.12 19.22 0.88
CA ALA A 76 3.80 20.62 0.62
C ALA A 76 4.91 21.56 1.15
N LEU A 77 5.46 21.29 2.34
CA LEU A 77 6.56 22.05 2.91
C LEU A 77 7.88 21.84 2.15
N ALA A 78 8.17 20.61 1.72
CA ALA A 78 9.37 20.28 0.97
C ALA A 78 9.31 20.76 -0.50
N GLY A 79 8.10 20.94 -1.05
CA GLY A 79 7.88 21.28 -2.45
C GLY A 79 8.11 20.11 -3.42
N HIS A 80 8.16 18.87 -2.93
CA HIS A 80 8.33 17.66 -3.75
C HIS A 80 7.85 16.40 -3.02
N LYS A 81 7.69 15.31 -3.78
CA LYS A 81 7.33 14.00 -3.23
C LYS A 81 8.44 13.44 -2.36
N LEU A 82 8.06 12.80 -1.27
CA LEU A 82 8.96 12.27 -0.27
C LEU A 82 8.71 10.78 -0.06
N ARG A 83 9.78 10.04 0.20
CA ARG A 83 9.73 8.64 0.62
C ARG A 83 10.43 8.46 1.97
N VAL A 84 9.92 7.53 2.78
CA VAL A 84 10.58 7.10 4.01
C VAL A 84 11.76 6.20 3.64
N VAL A 85 12.95 6.57 4.11
CA VAL A 85 14.18 5.80 3.99
C VAL A 85 14.31 4.87 5.20
N ARG A 86 14.05 5.41 6.39
CA ARG A 86 14.10 4.70 7.68
C ARG A 86 13.19 5.38 8.69
N GLN A 87 12.73 4.61 9.67
CA GLN A 87 11.97 5.08 10.82
C GLN A 87 12.44 4.36 12.08
N TYR A 88 12.74 5.14 13.13
CA TYR A 88 13.23 4.60 14.39
C TYR A 88 12.94 5.56 15.55
N ALA A 89 12.84 5.03 16.76
CA ALA A 89 12.75 5.83 17.97
C ALA A 89 14.11 5.93 18.67
N ASN A 90 14.40 7.11 19.23
CA ASN A 90 15.53 7.35 20.12
C ASN A 90 15.01 7.58 21.53
N GLY A 91 15.69 7.01 22.53
CA GLY A 91 15.36 7.14 23.94
C GLY A 91 16.53 7.73 24.72
N HIS A 92 16.27 8.83 25.43
CA HIS A 92 17.27 9.54 26.22
C HIS A 92 16.86 9.58 27.69
N THR A 93 17.75 9.20 28.59
CA THR A 93 17.57 9.36 30.05
C THR A 93 18.35 10.58 30.54
N PHE A 94 18.21 10.95 31.82
CA PHE A 94 19.01 12.00 32.43
C PHE A 94 20.51 11.85 32.12
N GLY A 95 21.15 12.95 31.69
CA GLY A 95 22.56 12.98 31.31
C GLY A 95 22.89 12.40 29.93
N LEU A 96 21.94 11.76 29.25
CA LEU A 96 22.12 11.24 27.89
C LEU A 96 21.44 12.18 26.90
N GLY A 97 22.23 12.96 26.15
CA GLY A 97 21.77 13.77 25.03
C GLY A 97 22.40 13.32 23.71
N GLY A 98 21.80 13.73 22.60
CA GLY A 98 22.40 13.59 21.28
C GLY A 98 23.57 14.56 21.11
N ALA A 99 24.62 14.12 20.41
CA ALA A 99 25.68 15.03 20.00
C ALA A 99 25.18 15.97 18.89
N LEU A 100 25.77 17.16 18.77
CA LEU A 100 25.48 18.06 17.65
C LEU A 100 25.86 17.37 16.34
N HIS A 101 24.90 17.22 15.43
CA HIS A 101 25.08 16.51 14.18
C HIS A 101 24.13 17.00 13.08
N ARG A 102 24.35 16.48 11.87
CA ARG A 102 23.40 16.53 10.76
C ARG A 102 22.98 15.10 10.45
N ASP A 103 21.76 14.93 10.00
CA ASP A 103 21.25 13.61 9.66
C ASP A 103 21.75 13.14 8.29
N ASP A 104 21.87 14.07 7.34
CA ASP A 104 22.35 13.83 5.98
C ASP A 104 22.94 15.14 5.40
N GLY A 105 23.90 15.02 4.50
CA GLY A 105 24.52 16.16 3.80
C GLY A 105 23.90 16.44 2.43
N ARG A 106 23.09 15.52 1.89
CA ARG A 106 22.49 15.61 0.55
C ARG A 106 21.33 16.58 0.53
N SER A 107 21.23 17.40 -0.52
CA SER A 107 20.04 18.23 -0.78
C SER A 107 18.80 17.37 -1.01
N GLY A 108 17.64 17.84 -0.58
CA GLY A 108 16.39 17.09 -0.72
C GLY A 108 16.26 15.93 0.27
N THR A 109 16.97 15.99 1.40
CA THR A 109 16.77 15.06 2.52
C THR A 109 16.16 15.81 3.69
N PHE A 110 15.20 15.17 4.36
CA PHE A 110 14.43 15.78 5.43
C PHE A 110 14.28 14.82 6.59
N THR A 111 14.02 15.35 7.76
CA THR A 111 13.66 14.57 8.93
C THR A 111 12.35 15.09 9.49
N LEU A 112 11.43 14.16 9.75
CA LEU A 112 10.25 14.41 10.56
C LEU A 112 10.50 13.79 11.93
N LEU A 113 10.61 14.63 12.96
CA LEU A 113 10.86 14.21 14.33
C LEU A 113 9.59 14.38 15.16
N PHE A 114 8.98 13.28 15.58
CA PHE A 114 7.73 13.24 16.32
C PHE A 114 7.95 12.95 17.82
N TYR A 115 7.19 13.63 18.68
CA TYR A 115 7.18 13.43 20.12
C TYR A 115 5.92 12.62 20.53
N PRO A 116 6.05 11.30 20.78
CA PRO A 116 4.90 10.41 21.01
C PRO A 116 4.37 10.43 22.45
N HIS A 117 4.88 11.32 23.30
CA HIS A 117 4.53 11.32 24.73
C HIS A 117 3.09 11.76 24.95
N PRO A 118 2.32 11.09 25.83
CA PRO A 118 0.99 11.56 26.22
C PRO A 118 1.04 12.82 27.10
N GLU A 119 2.10 12.99 27.88
CA GLU A 119 2.36 14.14 28.75
C GLU A 119 3.85 14.49 28.72
N TRP A 120 4.18 15.78 28.74
CA TRP A 120 5.55 16.23 29.00
C TRP A 120 5.56 17.53 29.81
N LYS A 121 6.21 17.51 30.97
CA LYS A 121 6.28 18.69 31.85
C LYS A 121 7.40 19.64 31.42
N LEU A 122 7.20 20.93 31.67
CA LEU A 122 8.18 21.95 31.28
C LEU A 122 9.53 21.72 31.97
N GLU A 123 9.53 21.37 33.26
CA GLU A 123 10.74 21.12 34.04
C GLU A 123 11.50 19.84 33.64
N TRP A 124 10.93 18.98 32.78
CA TRP A 124 11.62 17.80 32.26
C TRP A 124 12.62 18.14 31.17
N GLU A 125 12.58 19.35 30.60
CA GLU A 125 13.50 19.83 29.56
C GLU A 125 13.58 18.85 28.37
N GLY A 126 14.75 18.75 27.72
CA GLY A 126 14.99 17.82 26.62
C GLY A 126 14.61 18.39 25.26
N GLU A 127 14.79 19.68 25.03
CA GLU A 127 14.48 20.30 23.74
C GLU A 127 15.32 19.68 22.62
N THR A 128 14.76 19.59 21.41
CA THR A 128 15.58 19.43 20.20
C THR A 128 15.98 20.82 19.73
N VAL A 129 17.28 21.10 19.76
CA VAL A 129 17.84 22.40 19.42
C VAL A 129 18.45 22.35 18.04
N PHE A 130 18.10 23.33 17.21
CA PHE A 130 18.59 23.52 15.85
C PHE A 130 19.50 24.74 15.82
N HIS A 131 20.62 24.63 15.12
CA HIS A 131 21.66 25.65 15.05
C HIS A 131 21.81 26.19 13.63
N ARG A 132 22.06 27.50 13.55
CA ARG A 132 22.50 28.19 12.33
C ARG A 132 23.97 27.85 12.03
N ALA A 133 24.42 28.22 10.83
CA ALA A 133 25.78 27.96 10.39
C ALA A 133 26.86 28.68 11.23
N ASP A 134 26.49 29.80 11.88
CA ASP A 134 27.33 30.55 12.81
C ASP A 134 27.42 29.92 14.22
N GLY A 135 26.65 28.86 14.49
CA GLY A 135 26.59 28.17 15.76
C GLY A 135 25.49 28.66 16.71
N GLU A 136 24.81 29.76 16.39
CA GLU A 136 23.70 30.28 17.21
C GLU A 136 22.47 29.39 17.11
N ILE A 137 21.65 29.41 18.15
CA ILE A 137 20.38 28.67 18.15
C ILE A 137 19.44 29.33 17.13
N ALA A 138 18.97 28.53 16.17
CA ALA A 138 17.93 28.89 15.22
C ALA A 138 16.55 28.71 15.86
N LEU A 139 16.33 27.53 16.44
CA LEU A 139 15.07 27.11 17.04
C LEU A 139 15.33 26.07 18.13
N ALA A 140 14.60 26.17 19.25
CA ALA A 140 14.59 25.14 20.27
C ALA A 140 13.16 24.57 20.37
N SER A 141 12.95 23.38 19.80
CA SER A 141 11.67 22.70 19.92
C SER A 141 11.57 22.02 21.27
N ARG A 142 10.69 22.54 22.11
CA ARG A 142 10.22 21.82 23.30
C ARG A 142 9.63 20.47 22.93
N VAL A 143 9.77 19.50 23.82
CA VAL A 143 9.00 18.26 23.75
C VAL A 143 7.57 18.61 24.17
N VAL A 144 6.65 18.45 23.22
CA VAL A 144 5.22 18.70 23.41
C VAL A 144 4.50 17.46 22.91
N PRO A 145 3.55 16.89 23.67
CA PRO A 145 2.69 15.80 23.20
C PRO A 145 2.08 16.08 21.82
N ASN A 146 2.03 15.07 20.95
CA ASN A 146 1.44 15.18 19.62
C ASN A 146 2.06 16.26 18.70
N ARG A 147 3.29 16.68 18.97
CA ARG A 147 4.06 17.60 18.11
C ARG A 147 5.03 16.82 17.23
N ALA A 148 5.17 17.25 15.98
CA ALA A 148 6.29 16.90 15.14
C ALA A 148 7.08 18.15 14.71
N VAL A 149 8.35 17.95 14.37
CA VAL A 149 9.20 18.97 13.74
C VAL A 149 9.68 18.42 12.41
N PHE A 150 9.32 19.10 11.32
CA PHE A 150 9.78 18.77 9.98
C PHE A 150 10.90 19.71 9.59
N PHE A 151 12.07 19.18 9.23
CA PHE A 151 13.22 20.02 8.93
C PHE A 151 14.15 19.43 7.87
N ASP A 152 14.95 20.29 7.24
CA ASP A 152 16.01 19.88 6.32
C ASP A 152 17.13 19.14 7.08
N SER A 153 17.45 17.92 6.67
CA SER A 153 18.40 17.03 7.36
C SER A 153 19.83 17.58 7.42
N ARG A 154 20.14 18.63 6.64
CA ARG A 154 21.44 19.33 6.62
C ARG A 154 21.58 20.32 7.78
N ILE A 155 20.51 20.60 8.52
CA ILE A 155 20.55 21.52 9.67
C ILE A 155 21.24 20.85 10.84
N PHE A 156 22.18 21.57 11.46
CA PHE A 156 22.82 21.10 12.68
C PHE A 156 21.82 21.07 13.82
N HIS A 157 21.69 19.93 14.49
CA HIS A 157 20.76 19.80 15.60
C HIS A 157 21.25 18.79 16.65
N ALA A 158 20.67 18.89 17.85
CA ALA A 158 20.92 18.01 18.96
C ALA A 158 19.67 17.88 19.84
N GLY A 159 19.33 16.64 20.23
CA GLY A 159 18.37 16.41 21.31
C GLY A 159 19.07 16.61 22.66
N ARG A 160 18.63 17.59 23.45
CA ARG A 160 19.16 17.76 24.81
C ARG A 160 18.74 16.61 25.72
N ALA A 161 19.59 16.32 26.70
CA ALA A 161 19.22 15.38 27.75
C ALA A 161 18.01 15.93 28.52
N PRO A 162 17.07 15.07 28.93
CA PRO A 162 16.06 15.48 29.89
C PRO A 162 16.71 15.86 31.22
N SER A 163 16.05 16.71 31.98
CA SER A 163 16.50 17.15 33.30
C SER A 163 16.43 16.02 34.33
N ARG A 164 17.06 16.21 35.49
CA ARG A 164 16.99 15.27 36.62
C ARG A 164 15.58 15.07 37.19
N HIS A 165 14.63 15.93 36.82
CA HIS A 165 13.25 15.86 37.27
C HIS A 165 12.38 14.95 36.39
N CYS A 166 12.89 14.53 35.23
CA CYS A 166 12.18 13.61 34.33
C CYS A 166 12.36 12.17 34.81
N PRO A 167 11.27 11.46 35.20
CA PRO A 167 11.34 10.05 35.57
C PRO A 167 11.23 9.10 34.37
N GLU A 168 10.92 9.64 33.18
CA GLU A 168 10.58 8.89 31.98
C GLU A 168 11.76 8.80 30.98
N LEU A 169 11.65 7.87 30.03
CA LEU A 169 12.52 7.84 28.86
C LEU A 169 12.07 8.92 27.88
N ARG A 170 12.92 9.90 27.54
CA ARG A 170 12.62 10.87 26.49
C ARG A 170 12.68 10.20 25.12
N VAL A 171 11.52 9.75 24.65
CA VAL A 171 11.31 9.17 23.32
C VAL A 171 11.13 10.24 22.25
N THR A 172 11.82 10.10 21.12
CA THR A 172 11.55 10.82 19.87
C THR A 172 11.53 9.83 18.71
N VAL A 173 10.55 9.92 17.82
CA VAL A 173 10.44 9.08 16.63
C VAL A 173 10.93 9.87 15.42
N ALA A 174 11.97 9.37 14.76
CA ALA A 174 12.56 10.01 13.59
C ALA A 174 12.15 9.25 12.32
N PHE A 175 11.51 9.93 11.38
CA PHE A 175 11.37 9.48 10.00
C PHE A 175 12.46 10.16 9.18
N LYS A 176 13.36 9.36 8.62
CA LYS A 176 14.36 9.83 7.64
C LYS A 176 13.71 9.80 6.27
N LEU A 177 13.63 10.97 5.68
CA LEU A 177 12.93 11.19 4.44
C LEU A 177 13.94 11.65 3.40
N GLU A 178 13.72 11.23 2.17
CA GLU A 178 14.39 11.85 1.05
C GLU A 178 13.37 12.16 -0.03
N ARG A 179 13.72 13.15 -0.85
CA ARG A 179 13.07 13.41 -2.11
C ARG A 179 12.95 12.09 -2.81
N GLU A 180 11.71 11.70 -3.05
CA GLU A 180 11.43 10.69 -4.04
C GLU A 180 12.03 11.24 -5.32
N ALA A 181 13.16 10.66 -5.72
CA ALA A 181 13.85 11.09 -6.91
C ALA A 181 12.77 11.05 -8.00
N ALA A 182 12.55 12.18 -8.69
CA ALA A 182 11.85 12.13 -9.96
C ALA A 182 12.64 11.10 -10.74
N THR A 183 12.05 9.93 -10.93
CA THR A 183 12.79 8.68 -11.13
C THR A 183 13.87 8.96 -12.17
N PRO A 184 15.16 8.99 -11.79
CA PRO A 184 16.20 8.94 -12.80
C PRO A 184 15.89 7.64 -13.51
N ASN A 185 15.61 7.75 -14.79
CA ASN A 185 15.39 6.65 -15.69
C ASN A 185 16.68 5.79 -15.73
N THR A 186 16.94 4.98 -14.68
CA THR A 186 18.11 4.11 -14.55
C THR A 186 17.84 2.78 -13.83
N ALA A 187 16.59 2.49 -13.47
CA ALA A 187 15.92 1.41 -14.16
C ALA A 187 14.70 2.10 -14.74
N ALA A 188 14.50 2.06 -16.06
CA ALA A 188 13.23 2.52 -16.60
C ALA A 188 12.15 1.80 -15.77
N ALA A 189 11.37 2.56 -14.98
CA ALA A 189 9.98 2.18 -14.81
C ALA A 189 9.55 1.90 -16.25
N PRO A 190 9.08 0.68 -16.57
CA PRO A 190 8.83 0.35 -17.95
C PRO A 190 8.00 1.48 -18.53
N ALA A 191 8.45 2.05 -19.65
CA ALA A 191 7.70 3.12 -20.28
C ALA A 191 6.34 2.52 -20.66
N LEU A 192 5.36 2.67 -19.77
CA LEU A 192 4.05 2.09 -19.95
C LEU A 192 3.33 3.00 -20.93
N ARG A 193 3.24 2.55 -22.17
CA ARG A 193 2.57 3.27 -23.24
C ARG A 193 1.22 2.63 -23.47
N GLU A 194 0.15 3.37 -23.23
CA GLU A 194 -1.18 2.92 -23.61
C GLU A 194 -1.27 2.80 -25.14
N LEU A 195 -1.59 1.60 -25.62
CA LEU A 195 -1.77 1.30 -27.03
C LEU A 195 -3.23 1.43 -27.47
N ARG A 196 -4.16 1.08 -26.57
CA ARG A 196 -5.59 1.06 -26.84
C ARG A 196 -6.39 1.32 -25.57
N SER A 197 -7.47 2.09 -25.72
CA SER A 197 -8.49 2.29 -24.70
C SER A 197 -9.86 2.06 -25.33
N ASP A 198 -10.59 1.07 -24.83
CA ASP A 198 -11.98 0.80 -25.22
C ASP A 198 -12.83 0.47 -23.97
N GLY A 199 -13.76 1.34 -23.61
CA GLY A 199 -14.52 1.23 -22.35
C GLY A 199 -13.60 1.18 -21.13
N ILE A 200 -13.64 0.07 -20.38
CA ILE A 200 -12.71 -0.23 -19.27
C ILE A 200 -11.45 -0.99 -19.69
N HIS A 201 -11.43 -1.56 -20.90
CA HIS A 201 -10.30 -2.34 -21.39
C HIS A 201 -9.17 -1.40 -21.83
N ARG A 202 -7.96 -1.71 -21.37
CA ARG A 202 -6.74 -0.98 -21.69
C ARG A 202 -5.69 -1.98 -22.13
N VAL A 203 -4.99 -1.65 -23.21
CA VAL A 203 -3.80 -2.40 -23.63
C VAL A 203 -2.60 -1.49 -23.43
N TYR A 204 -1.60 -1.96 -22.71
CA TYR A 204 -0.37 -1.23 -22.47
C TYR A 204 0.83 -1.97 -23.05
N ALA A 205 1.78 -1.25 -23.65
CA ALA A 205 3.11 -1.75 -23.91
C ALA A 205 4.05 -1.31 -22.79
N ALA A 206 4.91 -2.20 -22.33
CA ALA A 206 5.96 -1.90 -21.36
C ALA A 206 7.29 -2.47 -21.88
N SER A 207 8.37 -1.69 -21.74
CA SER A 207 9.72 -2.11 -22.12
C SER A 207 10.65 -2.09 -20.91
N VAL A 208 11.46 -3.14 -20.74
CA VAL A 208 12.48 -3.26 -19.70
C VAL A 208 13.85 -3.38 -20.37
N PRO A 209 14.79 -2.47 -20.11
CA PRO A 209 16.08 -2.48 -20.79
C PRO A 209 16.94 -3.67 -20.37
N ALA A 210 17.78 -4.17 -21.28
CA ALA A 210 18.69 -5.30 -21.05
C ALA A 210 19.59 -5.11 -19.81
N SER A 211 19.99 -3.87 -19.52
CA SER A 211 20.78 -3.51 -18.34
C SER A 211 20.05 -3.76 -17.02
N ALA A 212 18.71 -3.67 -17.00
CA ALA A 212 17.89 -3.99 -15.84
C ALA A 212 17.58 -5.50 -15.73
N ILE A 213 17.66 -6.24 -16.84
CA ILE A 213 17.42 -7.68 -16.89
C ILE A 213 18.65 -8.45 -16.38
N ALA A 214 19.86 -8.05 -16.77
CA ALA A 214 21.12 -8.71 -16.42
C ALA A 214 21.29 -9.02 -14.92
N PRO A 215 21.04 -8.11 -13.96
CA PRO A 215 21.18 -8.43 -12.54
C PRO A 215 20.15 -9.47 -12.06
N VAL A 216 18.94 -9.49 -12.63
CA VAL A 216 17.90 -10.48 -12.27
C VAL A 216 18.26 -11.86 -12.80
N ILE A 217 18.88 -11.94 -13.98
CA ILE A 217 19.44 -13.20 -14.51
C ILE A 217 20.54 -13.71 -13.57
N ALA A 218 21.48 -12.85 -13.17
CA ALA A 218 22.56 -13.22 -12.27
C ALA A 218 22.05 -13.75 -10.92
N GLU A 219 21.01 -13.12 -10.36
CA GLU A 219 20.34 -13.59 -9.14
C GLU A 219 19.71 -14.98 -9.33
N ARG A 220 19.02 -15.21 -10.45
CA ARG A 220 18.42 -16.51 -10.77
C ARG A 220 19.48 -17.60 -10.98
N LEU A 221 20.59 -17.28 -11.64
CA LEU A 221 21.72 -18.20 -11.79
C LEU A 221 22.37 -18.57 -10.46
N ALA A 222 22.55 -17.60 -9.56
CA ALA A 222 23.07 -17.86 -8.22
C ALA A 222 22.14 -18.79 -7.43
N ALA A 223 20.82 -18.58 -7.50
CA ALA A 223 19.82 -19.44 -6.87
C ALA A 223 19.83 -20.88 -7.43
N ILE A 224 19.95 -21.02 -8.75
CA ILE A 224 20.09 -22.35 -9.39
C ILE A 224 21.41 -23.00 -8.96
N GLY A 225 22.53 -22.27 -8.98
CA GLY A 225 23.84 -22.78 -8.60
C GLY A 225 23.92 -23.25 -7.15
N ALA A 226 23.14 -22.65 -6.24
CA ALA A 226 23.08 -23.05 -4.84
C ALA A 226 22.38 -24.40 -4.62
N THR A 227 21.54 -24.84 -5.57
CA THR A 227 20.70 -26.04 -5.41
C THR A 227 21.11 -27.19 -6.33
N VAL A 228 21.62 -26.87 -7.52
CA VAL A 228 21.92 -27.87 -8.54
C VAL A 228 23.20 -28.64 -8.22
N ARG A 229 23.21 -29.93 -8.57
CA ARG A 229 24.38 -30.81 -8.43
C ARG A 229 24.93 -31.13 -9.80
N LEU A 230 26.22 -30.85 -10.01
CA LEU A 230 26.93 -31.20 -11.23
C LEU A 230 28.08 -32.17 -10.91
N PRO A 231 28.38 -33.14 -11.79
CA PRO A 231 29.53 -34.03 -11.61
C PRO A 231 30.82 -33.23 -11.40
N GLY A 232 31.53 -33.51 -10.31
CA GLY A 232 32.79 -32.83 -9.96
C GLY A 232 32.65 -31.54 -9.16
N PHE A 233 31.43 -31.05 -8.88
CA PHE A 233 31.20 -29.81 -8.14
C PHE A 233 30.15 -29.97 -7.03
N ALA A 234 30.44 -29.41 -5.86
CA ALA A 234 29.46 -29.28 -4.78
C ALA A 234 28.47 -28.14 -5.11
N PRO A 235 27.18 -28.22 -4.67
CA PRO A 235 26.25 -27.10 -4.76
C PRO A 235 26.83 -25.81 -4.16
N GLY A 236 26.65 -24.69 -4.86
CA GLY A 236 27.23 -23.39 -4.49
C GLY A 236 28.71 -23.19 -4.83
N GLN A 237 29.43 -24.23 -5.26
CA GLN A 237 30.84 -24.16 -5.70
C GLN A 237 31.01 -24.38 -7.21
N ILE A 238 29.93 -24.31 -7.97
CA ILE A 238 29.98 -24.43 -9.43
C ILE A 238 30.50 -23.10 -10.01
N PRO A 239 31.53 -23.11 -10.88
CA PRO A 239 32.04 -21.91 -11.51
C PRO A 239 30.95 -21.13 -12.26
N PRO A 240 30.89 -19.79 -12.15
CA PRO A 240 29.85 -18.97 -12.79
C PRO A 240 29.75 -19.17 -14.30
N ALA A 241 30.89 -19.31 -15.01
CA ALA A 241 30.90 -19.51 -16.45
C ALA A 241 30.21 -20.82 -16.88
N LEU A 242 30.36 -21.90 -16.10
CA LEU A 242 29.72 -23.19 -16.37
C LEU A 242 28.22 -23.16 -16.03
N LEU A 243 27.83 -22.39 -14.99
CA LEU A 243 26.42 -22.15 -14.68
C LEU A 243 25.74 -21.35 -15.78
N GLU A 244 26.38 -20.30 -16.28
CA GLU A 244 25.89 -19.52 -17.42
C GLU A 244 25.71 -20.40 -18.67
N GLU A 245 26.72 -21.21 -19.01
CA GLU A 245 26.69 -22.09 -20.18
C GLU A 245 25.52 -23.09 -20.13
N ARG A 246 25.27 -23.72 -18.97
CA ARG A 246 24.26 -24.77 -18.84
C ARG A 246 22.87 -24.27 -18.47
N TYR A 247 22.77 -23.21 -17.68
CA TYR A 247 21.52 -22.74 -17.08
C TYR A 247 21.14 -21.30 -17.47
N GLY A 248 21.98 -20.58 -18.23
CA GLY A 248 21.74 -19.19 -18.64
C GLY A 248 20.38 -18.97 -19.31
N ARG A 249 20.01 -19.83 -20.27
CA ARG A 249 18.70 -19.76 -20.95
C ARG A 249 17.52 -19.95 -19.99
N GLN A 250 17.63 -20.90 -19.06
CA GLN A 250 16.57 -21.14 -18.07
C GLN A 250 16.46 -19.96 -17.10
N ALA A 251 17.60 -19.49 -16.57
CA ALA A 251 17.66 -18.36 -15.66
C ALA A 251 17.11 -17.08 -16.30
N ARG A 252 17.39 -16.86 -17.59
CA ARG A 252 16.80 -15.76 -18.36
C ARG A 252 15.28 -15.89 -18.47
N ALA A 253 14.77 -17.03 -18.89
CA ALA A 253 13.32 -17.24 -18.99
C ALA A 253 12.60 -16.98 -17.65
N ASP A 254 13.19 -17.47 -16.55
CA ASP A 254 12.66 -17.24 -15.20
C ASP A 254 12.76 -15.78 -14.76
N ALA A 255 13.85 -15.09 -15.12
CA ALA A 255 14.03 -13.67 -14.86
C ALA A 255 12.98 -12.83 -15.61
N LEU A 256 12.78 -13.08 -16.91
CA LEU A 256 11.78 -12.39 -17.73
C LEU A 256 10.36 -12.63 -17.19
N LYS A 257 10.03 -13.86 -16.82
CA LYS A 257 8.73 -14.18 -16.19
C LYS A 257 8.53 -13.44 -14.87
N SER A 258 9.58 -13.39 -14.04
CA SER A 258 9.57 -12.66 -12.76
C SER A 258 9.38 -11.16 -12.98
N LEU A 259 10.06 -10.59 -13.97
CA LEU A 259 9.94 -9.19 -14.36
C LEU A 259 8.53 -8.90 -14.89
N ALA A 260 7.99 -9.67 -15.83
CA ALA A 260 6.63 -9.49 -16.35
C ALA A 260 5.56 -9.47 -15.25
N ALA A 261 5.71 -10.36 -14.26
CA ALA A 261 4.84 -10.40 -13.08
C ALA A 261 5.01 -9.16 -12.19
N ALA A 262 6.23 -8.64 -12.05
CA ALA A 262 6.49 -7.39 -11.33
C ALA A 262 5.87 -6.18 -12.05
N LEU A 263 6.08 -6.03 -13.36
CA LEU A 263 5.52 -4.93 -14.17
C LEU A 263 4.01 -4.88 -14.05
N THR A 264 3.34 -6.03 -14.15
CA THR A 264 1.90 -6.15 -13.98
C THR A 264 1.41 -5.62 -12.63
N ARG A 265 2.17 -5.81 -11.55
CA ARG A 265 1.79 -5.36 -10.20
C ARG A 265 2.12 -3.90 -9.92
N THR A 266 3.17 -3.35 -10.54
CA THR A 266 3.73 -2.05 -10.15
C THR A 266 3.61 -0.96 -11.20
N ALA A 267 3.47 -1.31 -12.48
CA ALA A 267 3.49 -0.34 -13.57
C ALA A 267 2.09 0.14 -13.95
N LEU A 268 1.05 -0.67 -13.74
CA LEU A 268 -0.31 -0.32 -14.14
C LEU A 268 -0.87 0.85 -13.30
N PRO A 269 -1.68 1.76 -13.88
CA PRO A 269 -2.32 2.83 -13.15
C PRO A 269 -3.21 2.32 -12.01
N ASP A 270 -3.34 3.10 -10.94
CA ASP A 270 -4.24 2.80 -9.82
C ASP A 270 -5.66 2.47 -10.31
N GLY A 271 -6.26 1.42 -9.75
CA GLY A 271 -7.57 0.92 -10.20
C GLY A 271 -7.50 0.04 -11.45
N SER A 272 -6.33 -0.24 -12.01
CA SER A 272 -6.18 -1.20 -13.10
C SER A 272 -5.93 -2.62 -12.57
N VAL A 273 -6.58 -3.61 -13.18
CA VAL A 273 -6.36 -5.03 -12.94
C VAL A 273 -5.91 -5.68 -14.24
N ALA A 274 -4.71 -6.25 -14.29
CA ALA A 274 -4.26 -6.99 -15.46
C ALA A 274 -5.09 -8.26 -15.67
N SER A 275 -5.52 -8.49 -16.90
CA SER A 275 -6.16 -9.74 -17.34
C SER A 275 -5.18 -10.66 -18.04
N ALA A 276 -4.21 -10.10 -18.78
CA ALA A 276 -3.13 -10.87 -19.40
C ALA A 276 -1.84 -10.05 -19.55
N CYS A 277 -0.70 -10.73 -19.58
CA CYS A 277 0.59 -10.13 -19.89
C CYS A 277 1.35 -11.08 -20.82
N ARG A 278 1.73 -10.60 -22.00
CA ARG A 278 2.42 -11.36 -23.04
C ARG A 278 3.78 -10.74 -23.33
N LEU A 279 4.82 -11.56 -23.39
CA LEU A 279 6.12 -11.15 -23.92
C LEU A 279 6.03 -11.05 -25.45
N ILE A 280 6.37 -9.89 -26.00
CA ILE A 280 6.32 -9.64 -27.45
C ILE A 280 7.72 -9.52 -28.07
N ALA A 281 8.75 -9.18 -27.28
CA ALA A 281 10.15 -9.17 -27.71
C ALA A 281 11.12 -9.40 -26.53
N GLY A 282 12.38 -9.75 -26.84
CA GLY A 282 13.46 -9.82 -25.84
C GLY A 282 13.63 -11.18 -25.13
N ALA A 283 13.04 -12.25 -25.67
CA ALA A 283 13.09 -13.58 -25.06
C ALA A 283 14.52 -14.11 -24.89
N ASP A 284 15.33 -14.03 -25.96
CA ASP A 284 16.68 -14.57 -25.97
C ASP A 284 17.74 -13.53 -25.59
N GLU A 285 17.64 -12.32 -26.14
CA GLU A 285 18.59 -11.22 -25.92
C GLU A 285 17.90 -9.86 -26.05
N GLY A 286 18.59 -8.80 -25.61
CA GLY A 286 18.12 -7.42 -25.74
C GLY A 286 17.07 -7.02 -24.71
N ASP A 287 16.41 -5.90 -25.00
CA ASP A 287 15.35 -5.31 -24.19
C ASP A 287 14.10 -6.20 -24.23
N MET A 288 13.46 -6.34 -23.08
CA MET A 288 12.22 -7.08 -22.92
C MET A 288 11.05 -6.17 -23.22
N GLU A 289 10.18 -6.57 -24.14
CA GLU A 289 8.92 -5.86 -24.40
C GLU A 289 7.74 -6.76 -24.05
N VAL A 290 6.77 -6.19 -23.33
CA VAL A 290 5.53 -6.87 -22.97
C VAL A 290 4.31 -6.06 -23.39
N GLU A 291 3.26 -6.77 -23.75
CA GLU A 291 1.92 -6.25 -23.91
C GLU A 291 1.06 -6.72 -22.72
N ILE A 292 0.41 -5.77 -22.05
CA ILE A 292 -0.41 -6.01 -20.86
C ILE A 292 -1.85 -5.63 -21.20
N ASP A 293 -2.72 -6.63 -21.24
CA ASP A 293 -4.17 -6.44 -21.25
C ASP A 293 -4.63 -6.17 -19.81
N ALA A 294 -5.35 -5.09 -19.59
CA ALA A 294 -5.84 -4.69 -18.28
C ALA A 294 -7.25 -4.11 -18.33
N ASN A 295 -7.94 -4.19 -17.20
CA ASN A 295 -9.21 -3.55 -16.94
C ASN A 295 -8.99 -2.40 -15.98
N HIS A 296 -9.21 -1.18 -16.44
CA HIS A 296 -9.22 -0.01 -15.60
C HIS A 296 -10.60 0.15 -14.97
N LEU A 297 -10.70 -0.13 -13.67
CA LEU A 297 -11.92 0.08 -12.91
C LEU A 297 -12.20 1.59 -12.87
N PRO A 298 -13.39 2.04 -13.30
CA PRO A 298 -13.76 3.44 -13.19
C PRO A 298 -13.85 3.81 -11.70
N SER A 299 -13.49 5.05 -11.36
CA SER A 299 -13.80 5.55 -10.02
C SER A 299 -15.31 5.77 -9.91
N LEU A 300 -16.00 4.78 -9.34
CA LEU A 300 -17.45 4.85 -9.14
C LEU A 300 -17.76 5.60 -7.85
N PRO A 301 -18.80 6.45 -7.79
CA PRO A 301 -19.24 7.05 -6.54
C PRO A 301 -19.69 5.97 -5.54
N MET A 302 -19.72 6.28 -4.25
CA MET A 302 -20.27 5.35 -3.26
C MET A 302 -21.79 5.30 -3.39
N PRO A 303 -22.41 4.11 -3.45
CA PRO A 303 -23.86 4.00 -3.47
C PRO A 303 -24.46 4.43 -2.14
N ASP A 304 -25.56 5.18 -2.21
CA ASP A 304 -26.31 5.60 -1.03
C ASP A 304 -27.36 4.54 -0.65
N PHE A 305 -27.03 3.72 0.36
CA PHE A 305 -27.94 2.75 0.94
C PHE A 305 -28.86 3.33 2.04
N ALA A 306 -28.70 4.62 2.36
CA ALA A 306 -29.54 5.31 3.33
C ALA A 306 -30.79 5.92 2.69
N ALA A 307 -30.81 6.24 1.39
CA ALA A 307 -31.96 6.87 0.71
C ALA A 307 -33.18 5.93 0.55
N SER A 308 -32.96 4.70 0.09
CA SER A 308 -34.01 3.68 -0.12
C SER A 308 -33.79 2.50 0.82
N PRO A 309 -34.83 1.99 1.51
CA PRO A 309 -34.64 0.93 2.49
C PRO A 309 -34.44 -0.42 1.79
N ILE A 310 -33.63 -1.29 2.37
CA ILE A 310 -33.59 -2.70 2.00
C ILE A 310 -34.71 -3.41 2.75
N ILE A 311 -35.54 -4.17 2.02
CA ILE A 311 -36.65 -4.91 2.60
C ILE A 311 -36.13 -6.20 3.22
N ARG A 312 -36.25 -6.33 4.54
CA ARG A 312 -35.93 -7.55 5.28
C ARG A 312 -37.21 -8.34 5.52
N LEU A 313 -37.35 -9.46 4.82
CA LEU A 313 -38.48 -10.35 5.02
C LEU A 313 -38.41 -10.96 6.44
N GLN A 314 -39.55 -10.96 7.14
CA GLN A 314 -39.72 -11.56 8.46
C GLN A 314 -40.74 -12.71 8.39
N PRO A 315 -40.30 -13.95 8.11
CA PRO A 315 -41.15 -15.12 8.18
C PRO A 315 -41.69 -15.33 9.60
N SER A 316 -42.98 -15.60 9.72
CA SER A 316 -43.58 -16.07 10.98
C SER A 316 -42.98 -17.41 11.43
N ALA A 317 -43.16 -17.78 12.70
CA ALA A 317 -42.67 -19.07 13.21
C ALA A 317 -43.24 -20.26 12.41
N GLU A 318 -44.54 -20.21 12.12
CA GLU A 318 -45.24 -21.20 11.28
C GLU A 318 -44.67 -21.24 9.86
N ALA A 319 -44.35 -20.08 9.27
CA ALA A 319 -43.76 -20.01 7.94
C ALA A 319 -42.36 -20.62 7.88
N ARG A 320 -41.54 -20.45 8.94
CA ARG A 320 -40.21 -21.07 9.05
C ARG A 320 -40.28 -22.60 9.16
N GLU A 321 -41.32 -23.11 9.81
CA GLU A 321 -41.55 -24.56 9.92
C GLU A 321 -42.05 -25.15 8.60
N GLN A 322 -43.00 -24.48 7.95
CA GLN A 322 -43.63 -24.96 6.71
C GLN A 322 -42.77 -24.78 5.44
N VAL A 323 -41.73 -23.95 5.51
CA VAL A 323 -40.80 -23.66 4.41
C VAL A 323 -39.37 -23.79 4.95
N PRO A 324 -38.78 -25.00 4.93
CA PRO A 324 -37.43 -25.23 5.48
C PRO A 324 -36.34 -24.32 4.89
N ALA A 325 -36.49 -23.90 3.64
CA ALA A 325 -35.57 -23.00 2.94
C ALA A 325 -35.82 -21.50 3.21
N ALA A 326 -36.76 -21.14 4.09
CA ALA A 326 -37.12 -19.73 4.33
C ALA A 326 -35.93 -18.87 4.78
N GLY A 327 -35.04 -19.42 5.62
CA GLY A 327 -33.84 -18.70 6.07
C GLY A 327 -32.86 -18.39 4.95
N ASP A 328 -32.61 -19.36 4.07
CA ASP A 328 -31.77 -19.18 2.88
C ASP A 328 -32.40 -18.18 1.91
N PHE A 329 -33.72 -18.29 1.71
CA PHE A 329 -34.46 -17.37 0.85
C PHE A 329 -34.39 -15.92 1.34
N VAL A 330 -34.54 -15.68 2.65
CA VAL A 330 -34.40 -14.33 3.24
C VAL A 330 -33.00 -13.76 2.99
N ARG A 331 -31.94 -14.57 3.21
CA ARG A 331 -30.56 -14.16 2.93
C ARG A 331 -30.36 -13.83 1.45
N GLN A 332 -30.86 -14.69 0.56
CA GLN A 332 -30.78 -14.48 -0.87
C GLN A 332 -31.54 -13.22 -1.30
N HIS A 333 -32.72 -12.96 -0.75
CA HIS A 333 -33.51 -11.78 -1.05
C HIS A 333 -32.81 -10.47 -0.64
N LEU A 334 -32.13 -10.45 0.52
CA LEU A 334 -31.30 -9.31 0.92
C LEU A 334 -30.10 -9.12 -0.02
N ARG A 335 -29.41 -10.21 -0.35
CA ARG A 335 -28.29 -10.21 -1.30
C ARG A 335 -28.71 -9.64 -2.66
N THR A 336 -29.81 -10.12 -3.23
CA THR A 336 -30.33 -9.66 -4.52
C THR A 336 -30.59 -8.16 -4.52
N GLN A 337 -31.21 -7.62 -3.46
CA GLN A 337 -31.45 -6.17 -3.38
C GLN A 337 -30.18 -5.32 -3.37
N VAL A 338 -29.10 -5.79 -2.72
CA VAL A 338 -27.81 -5.09 -2.74
C VAL A 338 -27.20 -5.16 -4.14
N LEU A 339 -27.16 -6.35 -4.74
CA LEU A 339 -26.61 -6.56 -6.08
C LEU A 339 -27.38 -5.77 -7.14
N ASP A 340 -28.71 -5.73 -7.10
CA ASP A 340 -29.54 -4.96 -8.04
C ASP A 340 -29.21 -3.46 -7.98
N ARG A 341 -28.95 -2.91 -6.78
CA ARG A 341 -28.52 -1.51 -6.66
C ARG A 341 -27.11 -1.29 -7.21
N LEU A 342 -26.20 -2.23 -6.98
CA LEU A 342 -24.85 -2.18 -7.53
C LEU A 342 -24.84 -2.37 -9.07
N ASP A 343 -25.81 -3.07 -9.64
CA ASP A 343 -25.95 -3.24 -11.09
C ASP A 343 -26.39 -1.93 -11.78
N GLY A 344 -26.86 -0.94 -11.02
CA GLY A 344 -27.27 0.37 -11.54
C GLY A 344 -26.14 1.25 -12.07
N TYR A 345 -24.88 0.88 -11.87
CA TYR A 345 -23.73 1.62 -12.42
C TYR A 345 -23.57 1.36 -13.92
N ALA A 346 -23.61 2.43 -14.74
CA ALA A 346 -23.31 2.31 -16.16
C ALA A 346 -21.81 2.10 -16.39
N ILE A 347 -21.42 0.88 -16.75
CA ILE A 347 -20.04 0.52 -17.12
C ILE A 347 -20.04 0.01 -18.57
N ALA A 348 -19.20 0.62 -19.40
CA ALA A 348 -18.96 0.16 -20.77
C ALA A 348 -18.09 -1.11 -20.74
N LEU A 349 -18.70 -2.24 -21.11
CA LEU A 349 -18.04 -3.55 -21.18
C LEU A 349 -17.49 -3.81 -22.59
N PHE A 350 -16.35 -4.48 -22.67
CA PHE A 350 -15.76 -4.83 -23.96
C PHE A 350 -16.35 -6.14 -24.51
N PRO A 351 -16.78 -6.23 -25.78
CA PRO A 351 -17.47 -7.40 -26.32
C PRO A 351 -16.74 -8.73 -26.11
N LEU A 352 -15.41 -8.73 -26.28
CA LEU A 352 -14.62 -9.96 -26.10
C LEU A 352 -14.68 -10.50 -24.67
N GLN A 353 -14.83 -9.63 -23.67
CA GLN A 353 -14.95 -10.04 -22.27
C GLN A 353 -16.31 -10.66 -22.00
N VAL A 354 -17.34 -10.08 -22.61
CA VAL A 354 -18.70 -10.63 -22.57
C VAL A 354 -18.72 -12.00 -23.22
N ASP A 355 -18.09 -12.17 -24.39
CA ASP A 355 -17.98 -13.46 -25.07
C ASP A 355 -17.20 -14.49 -24.25
N HIS A 356 -16.12 -14.09 -23.58
CA HIS A 356 -15.39 -14.96 -22.67
C HIS A 356 -16.24 -15.40 -21.47
N GLU A 357 -16.97 -14.47 -20.86
CA GLU A 357 -17.88 -14.75 -19.75
C GLU A 357 -19.04 -15.66 -20.17
N ILE A 358 -19.60 -15.47 -21.38
CA ILE A 358 -20.59 -16.38 -21.98
C ILE A 358 -20.03 -17.80 -22.06
N ASN A 359 -18.78 -17.96 -22.50
CA ASN A 359 -18.14 -19.27 -22.60
C ASN A 359 -17.93 -19.92 -21.23
N ILE A 360 -17.53 -19.14 -20.21
CA ILE A 360 -17.42 -19.63 -18.83
C ILE A 360 -18.79 -20.10 -18.32
N ILE A 361 -19.84 -19.29 -18.50
CA ILE A 361 -21.21 -19.64 -18.11
C ILE A 361 -21.64 -20.91 -18.81
N ARG A 362 -21.47 -20.98 -20.14
CA ARG A 362 -21.84 -22.14 -20.96
C ARG A 362 -21.12 -23.41 -20.51
N ALA A 363 -19.83 -23.33 -20.18
CA ALA A 363 -19.07 -24.46 -19.66
C ALA A 363 -19.55 -24.95 -18.29
N SER A 364 -20.17 -24.07 -17.49
CA SER A 364 -20.74 -24.43 -16.18
C SER A 364 -22.17 -24.99 -16.27
N LEU A 365 -22.84 -24.84 -17.41
CA LEU A 365 -24.20 -25.32 -17.61
C LEU A 365 -24.23 -26.80 -18.05
N PRO A 366 -25.28 -27.56 -17.69
CA PRO A 366 -25.48 -28.90 -18.21
C PRO A 366 -25.58 -28.88 -19.74
N ALA A 367 -25.05 -29.89 -20.42
CA ALA A 367 -25.07 -29.99 -21.89
C ALA A 367 -26.49 -29.97 -22.51
N ALA A 368 -27.52 -30.28 -21.72
CA ALA A 368 -28.92 -30.26 -22.11
C ALA A 368 -29.63 -28.90 -21.87
N ALA A 369 -28.93 -27.90 -21.32
CA ALA A 369 -29.50 -26.59 -21.05
C ALA A 369 -29.62 -25.79 -22.36
N ASP A 370 -30.86 -25.59 -22.81
CA ASP A 370 -31.18 -24.74 -23.97
C ASP A 370 -31.50 -23.33 -23.49
N ILE A 371 -30.47 -22.48 -23.41
CA ILE A 371 -30.60 -21.06 -23.04
C ILE A 371 -30.28 -20.23 -24.27
N ALA A 372 -31.20 -19.33 -24.64
CA ALA A 372 -31.01 -18.42 -25.76
C ALA A 372 -29.73 -17.57 -25.58
N ASP A 373 -28.97 -17.39 -26.67
CA ASP A 373 -27.72 -16.63 -26.65
C ASP A 373 -27.91 -15.18 -26.15
N ALA A 374 -29.06 -14.57 -26.43
CA ALA A 374 -29.40 -13.23 -25.93
C ALA A 374 -29.48 -13.21 -24.39
N THR A 375 -30.11 -14.21 -23.78
CA THR A 375 -30.22 -14.33 -22.31
C THR A 375 -28.87 -14.64 -21.68
N LEU A 376 -28.06 -15.50 -22.31
CA LEU A 376 -26.69 -15.75 -21.84
C LEU A 376 -25.84 -14.47 -21.86
N ARG A 377 -25.99 -13.66 -22.90
CA ARG A 377 -25.31 -12.36 -23.00
C ARG A 377 -25.74 -11.41 -21.88
N GLU A 378 -27.03 -11.28 -21.60
CA GLU A 378 -27.52 -10.44 -20.50
C GLU A 378 -26.95 -10.87 -19.14
N ILE A 379 -26.92 -12.20 -18.87
CA ILE A 379 -26.34 -12.75 -17.64
C ILE A 379 -24.84 -12.46 -17.56
N ALA A 380 -24.12 -12.66 -18.66
CA ALA A 380 -22.68 -12.41 -18.75
C ALA A 380 -22.34 -10.93 -18.52
N GLU A 381 -23.05 -10.03 -19.17
CA GLU A 381 -22.87 -8.58 -18.99
C GLU A 381 -23.13 -8.16 -17.55
N ARG A 382 -24.24 -8.66 -16.95
CA ARG A 382 -24.58 -8.38 -15.56
C ARG A 382 -23.51 -8.89 -14.59
N ARG A 383 -23.05 -10.13 -14.76
CA ARG A 383 -21.98 -10.72 -13.93
C ARG A 383 -20.69 -9.94 -14.02
N LEU A 384 -20.27 -9.59 -15.25
CA LEU A 384 -19.04 -8.85 -15.47
C LEU A 384 -19.12 -7.45 -14.86
N ARG A 385 -20.25 -6.75 -15.04
CA ARG A 385 -20.50 -5.43 -14.45
C ARG A 385 -20.46 -5.49 -12.93
N LEU A 386 -21.19 -6.42 -12.31
CA LEU A 386 -21.22 -6.59 -10.87
C LEU A 386 -19.83 -6.93 -10.31
N GLY A 387 -19.09 -7.83 -10.97
CA GLY A 387 -17.72 -8.17 -10.56
C GLY A 387 -16.80 -6.94 -10.52
N LEU A 388 -16.93 -6.05 -11.51
CA LEU A 388 -16.18 -4.79 -11.56
C LEU A 388 -16.63 -3.82 -10.46
N VAL A 389 -17.94 -3.61 -10.31
CA VAL A 389 -18.48 -2.72 -9.26
C VAL A 389 -18.05 -3.20 -7.88
N ILE A 390 -18.23 -4.49 -7.58
CA ILE A 390 -17.84 -5.11 -6.30
C ILE A 390 -16.34 -4.95 -6.07
N GLY A 391 -15.51 -5.19 -7.08
CA GLY A 391 -14.06 -5.00 -7.00
C GLY A 391 -13.69 -3.56 -6.65
N GLU A 392 -14.34 -2.58 -7.27
CA GLU A 392 -14.12 -1.16 -6.97
C GLU A 392 -14.61 -0.78 -5.56
N MET A 393 -15.79 -1.26 -5.15
CA MET A 393 -16.31 -1.01 -3.80
C MET A 393 -15.37 -1.59 -2.74
N ALA A 394 -14.91 -2.83 -2.93
CA ALA A 394 -13.94 -3.45 -2.03
C ALA A 394 -12.65 -2.62 -1.92
N ARG A 395 -12.13 -2.15 -3.06
CA ARG A 395 -10.92 -1.30 -3.09
C ARG A 395 -11.11 0.00 -2.32
N ARG A 396 -12.23 0.71 -2.52
CA ARG A 396 -12.50 1.99 -1.82
C ARG A 396 -12.75 1.81 -0.32
N LEU A 397 -13.37 0.69 0.06
CA LEU A 397 -13.65 0.34 1.44
C LEU A 397 -12.46 -0.32 2.16
N GLY A 398 -11.38 -0.62 1.45
CA GLY A 398 -10.22 -1.32 1.99
C GLY A 398 -10.50 -2.78 2.36
N ILE A 399 -11.54 -3.39 1.79
CA ILE A 399 -11.94 -4.78 2.03
C ILE A 399 -11.01 -5.71 1.26
N ARG A 400 -10.44 -6.70 1.95
CA ARG A 400 -9.62 -7.77 1.35
C ARG A 400 -10.24 -9.11 1.68
N ALA A 401 -10.20 -10.04 0.73
CA ALA A 401 -10.72 -11.40 0.90
C ALA A 401 -9.83 -12.41 0.18
N ALA A 402 -9.97 -13.69 0.55
CA ALA A 402 -9.15 -14.78 0.02
C ALA A 402 -9.50 -15.15 -1.43
N ASP A 403 -10.76 -14.98 -1.82
CA ASP A 403 -11.28 -15.28 -3.15
C ASP A 403 -12.43 -14.33 -3.53
N THR A 404 -12.88 -14.43 -4.78
CA THR A 404 -13.94 -13.57 -5.34
C THR A 404 -15.28 -13.71 -4.59
N ALA A 405 -15.64 -14.92 -4.17
CA ALA A 405 -16.92 -15.16 -3.48
C ALA A 405 -16.90 -14.55 -2.08
N ALA A 406 -15.79 -14.71 -1.35
CA ALA A 406 -15.57 -14.09 -0.05
C ALA A 406 -15.52 -12.56 -0.16
N LEU A 407 -14.93 -12.02 -1.24
CA LEU A 407 -14.90 -10.57 -1.49
C LEU A 407 -16.31 -10.02 -1.71
N GLU A 408 -17.09 -10.68 -2.57
CA GLU A 408 -18.48 -10.32 -2.83
C GLU A 408 -19.31 -10.34 -1.55
N ASN A 409 -19.21 -11.40 -0.75
CA ASN A 409 -19.90 -11.50 0.54
C ASN A 409 -19.52 -10.36 1.48
N ALA A 410 -18.22 -10.06 1.64
CA ALA A 410 -17.76 -9.00 2.52
C ALA A 410 -18.26 -7.60 2.09
N VAL A 411 -18.31 -7.33 0.78
CA VAL A 411 -18.86 -6.07 0.25
C VAL A 411 -20.37 -5.99 0.51
N ILE A 412 -21.11 -7.07 0.29
CA ILE A 412 -22.54 -7.12 0.54
C ILE A 412 -22.84 -6.92 2.02
N ASP A 413 -22.14 -7.63 2.90
CA ASP A 413 -22.32 -7.53 4.35
C ASP A 413 -22.01 -6.13 4.86
N HIS A 414 -20.97 -5.49 4.31
CA HIS A 414 -20.66 -4.09 4.60
C HIS A 414 -21.85 -3.18 4.27
N PHE A 415 -22.40 -3.28 3.05
CA PHE A 415 -23.54 -2.45 2.66
C PHE A 415 -24.82 -2.78 3.43
N LEU A 416 -25.09 -4.06 3.73
CA LEU A 416 -26.22 -4.45 4.56
C LEU A 416 -26.10 -3.89 5.99
N SER A 417 -24.89 -3.87 6.56
CA SER A 417 -24.65 -3.34 7.91
C SER A 417 -24.89 -1.83 8.02
N ALA A 418 -24.68 -1.09 6.93
CA ALA A 418 -24.86 0.35 6.86
C ALA A 418 -26.22 0.77 6.28
N ALA A 419 -27.00 -0.17 5.72
CA ALA A 419 -28.25 0.12 5.04
C ALA A 419 -29.39 0.43 6.02
N ARG A 420 -30.28 1.35 5.61
CA ARG A 420 -31.60 1.45 6.23
C ARG A 420 -32.39 0.19 5.89
N THR A 421 -32.96 -0.49 6.88
CA THR A 421 -33.76 -1.71 6.66
C THR A 421 -35.23 -1.47 7.04
N GLU A 422 -36.13 -2.10 6.29
CA GLU A 422 -37.56 -2.11 6.57
C GLU A 422 -38.04 -3.56 6.68
N ASP A 423 -38.64 -3.89 7.81
CA ASP A 423 -39.10 -5.24 8.10
C ASP A 423 -40.46 -5.49 7.46
N ARG A 424 -40.55 -6.54 6.63
CA ARG A 424 -41.79 -6.97 5.98
C ARG A 424 -42.21 -8.36 6.48
N PRO A 425 -43.26 -8.45 7.31
CA PRO A 425 -43.82 -9.73 7.71
C PRO A 425 -44.31 -10.52 6.49
N VAL A 426 -44.01 -11.82 6.46
CA VAL A 426 -44.46 -12.74 5.39
C VAL A 426 -44.91 -14.07 5.96
N ASP A 427 -45.98 -14.63 5.40
CA ASP A 427 -46.48 -15.95 5.72
C ASP A 427 -45.93 -17.03 4.77
N ALA A 428 -46.31 -18.29 5.02
CA ALA A 428 -45.87 -19.43 4.21
C ALA A 428 -46.35 -19.36 2.75
N ALA A 429 -47.53 -18.78 2.49
CA ALA A 429 -48.09 -18.70 1.14
C ALA A 429 -47.34 -17.66 0.30
N VAL A 430 -47.07 -16.49 0.88
CA VAL A 430 -46.30 -15.42 0.25
C VAL A 430 -44.86 -15.88 -0.01
N LEU A 431 -44.21 -16.55 0.94
CA LEU A 431 -42.86 -17.08 0.73
C LEU A 431 -42.82 -18.08 -0.43
N ARG A 432 -43.76 -19.03 -0.49
CA ARG A 432 -43.84 -19.99 -1.62
C ARG A 432 -44.06 -19.27 -2.95
N ALA A 433 -44.91 -18.25 -2.98
CA ALA A 433 -45.17 -17.48 -4.19
C ALA A 433 -43.95 -16.68 -4.66
N MET A 434 -43.11 -16.18 -3.74
CA MET A 434 -41.87 -15.47 -4.09
C MET A 434 -40.71 -16.41 -4.47
N MET A 435 -40.79 -17.69 -4.12
CA MET A 435 -39.78 -18.71 -4.43
C MET A 435 -40.04 -19.46 -5.75
N ALA A 436 -41.27 -19.44 -6.23
CA ALA A 436 -41.69 -20.03 -7.51
C ALA A 436 -41.33 -19.11 -8.67
#